data_AF-A0A7L2GJ50-F1
#
_entry.id   AF-A0A7L2GJ50-F1
#
_cell.length_a   1.000
_cell.length_b   1.000
_cell.length_c   1.000
_cell.angle_alpha   90.00
_cell.angle_beta   90.00
_cell.angle_gamma   90.00
#
_symmetry.space_group_name_H-M   'P 1'
#
loop_
_entity.id
_entity.type
_entity.pdbx_description
1 polymer ?
#
loop_
_entity_poly.entity_id
_entity_poly.type
_entity_poly.pdbx_seq_one_letter_code
_entity_poly.pdbx_strand_id
1 'polypeptide(L)'
;MAGGAEAARLSAEISLREQELRGLRERLAAVLAGGAAGEAAATEEGASAFPDELPPLPAQASLSPADILRYSRQLVLPELGVRGQLRLARSSVLVVGCGGLGCPLAQYLAAAGVGRLGLVDHDVVETSNLHRQVLHGEARRGLPKALSAAAALRLLNSTVQYVPYCGALSPRTALELVRQYDVVADCSDNVPTRYLVNDACVLAGKPLVSGSALRLEGQLVVYNYQGGPCYRCLFPKPPPPETVTNCADGGVLGVVPGIMGCIQALEVLKIASGMGSSFSQFMLMFDAHEGRFRNIKLRPKKPDCAVCGDNPSVTCLQDYEAFCGSSATDKCRTLHLLSSKDRISVEQYKKLLDEQVPHVLLDVRPQVEVDICRLVHAVHIPLSKLEEKDEEYLECLEKRICEEKQRTNGQASFPVYVVCKLGNDSQKAVRILQELPVKEFGSVLAKDIKGGLMAWASKIDPTFPQY
;
A
#
# COMPACT_ATOMS: atom_id res chain seq x y z
N MET A 1 22.34 45.82 -0.51
CA MET A 1 21.41 45.43 -1.60
C MET A 1 20.82 44.02 -1.41
N ALA A 2 21.55 43.04 -0.84
CA ALA A 2 21.03 41.66 -0.65
C ALA A 2 19.90 41.53 0.40
N GLY A 3 19.96 42.24 1.53
CA GLY A 3 18.95 42.10 2.60
C GLY A 3 17.55 42.62 2.26
N GLY A 4 17.42 43.56 1.31
CA GLY A 4 16.11 44.09 0.88
C GLY A 4 15.32 43.09 0.04
N ALA A 5 16.00 42.31 -0.80
CA ALA A 5 15.37 41.26 -1.61
C ALA A 5 14.91 40.07 -0.75
N GLU A 6 15.68 39.73 0.29
CA GLU A 6 15.32 38.67 1.22
C GLU A 6 14.16 39.06 2.14
N ALA A 7 14.13 40.31 2.63
CA ALA A 7 13.00 40.84 3.38
C ALA A 7 11.70 40.88 2.55
N ALA A 8 11.78 41.28 1.28
CA ALA A 8 10.62 41.29 0.38
C ALA A 8 10.09 39.88 0.12
N ARG A 9 10.99 38.90 -0.07
CA ARG A 9 10.61 37.49 -0.24
C ARG A 9 9.95 36.93 1.02
N LEU A 10 10.50 37.18 2.20
CA LEU A 10 9.93 36.73 3.47
C LEU A 10 8.56 37.36 3.73
N SER A 11 8.39 38.64 3.40
CA SER A 11 7.10 39.34 3.52
C SER A 11 6.04 38.74 2.60
N ALA A 12 6.40 38.42 1.34
CA ALA A 12 5.49 37.75 0.41
C ALA A 12 5.11 36.34 0.88
N GLU A 13 6.05 35.56 1.42
CA GLU A 13 5.79 34.24 2.01
C GLU A 13 4.86 34.34 3.22
N ILE A 14 5.09 35.30 4.13
CA ILE A 14 4.21 35.55 5.28
C ILE A 14 2.79 35.87 4.81
N SER A 15 2.64 36.78 3.85
CA SER A 15 1.32 37.19 3.36
C SER A 15 0.56 36.02 2.70
N LEU A 16 1.26 35.14 1.98
CA LEU A 16 0.69 33.92 1.43
C LEU A 16 0.23 32.95 2.52
N ARG A 17 1.06 32.72 3.55
CA ARG A 17 0.72 31.84 4.68
C ARG A 17 -0.45 32.37 5.48
N GLU A 18 -0.57 33.68 5.65
CA GLU A 18 -1.71 34.31 6.30
C GLU A 18 -3.02 34.17 5.50
N GLN A 19 -2.96 34.19 4.17
CA GLN A 19 -4.13 33.87 3.33
C GLN A 19 -4.54 32.39 3.46
N GLU A 20 -3.57 31.47 3.46
CA GLU A 20 -3.85 30.04 3.69
C GLU A 20 -4.46 29.80 5.08
N LEU A 21 -3.93 30.44 6.12
CA LEU A 21 -4.44 30.38 7.49
C LEU A 21 -5.86 30.94 7.61
N ARG A 22 -6.19 32.02 6.90
CA ARG A 22 -7.55 32.55 6.84
C ARG A 22 -8.51 31.55 6.20
N GLY A 23 -8.17 30.98 5.06
CA GLY A 23 -9.01 29.96 4.41
C GLY A 23 -9.21 28.71 5.26
N LEU A 24 -8.19 28.27 6.00
CA LEU A 24 -8.31 27.16 6.95
C LEU A 24 -9.20 27.49 8.15
N ARG A 25 -9.11 28.72 8.69
CA ARG A 25 -9.97 29.19 9.78
C ARG A 25 -11.42 29.29 9.35
N GLU A 26 -11.71 29.78 8.14
CA GLU A 26 -13.06 29.84 7.58
C GLU A 26 -13.66 28.43 7.40
N ARG A 27 -12.86 27.48 6.88
CA ARG A 27 -13.28 26.08 6.78
C ARG A 27 -13.52 25.44 8.14
N LEU A 28 -12.65 25.68 9.11
CA LEU A 28 -12.82 25.19 10.47
C LEU A 28 -14.08 25.78 11.12
N ALA A 29 -14.33 27.07 10.93
CA ALA A 29 -15.54 27.74 11.42
C ALA A 29 -16.80 27.16 10.77
N ALA A 30 -16.77 26.86 9.46
CA ALA A 30 -17.89 26.21 8.77
C ALA A 30 -18.18 24.80 9.32
N VAL A 31 -17.14 24.02 9.62
CA VAL A 31 -17.28 22.68 10.23
C VAL A 31 -17.83 22.76 11.66
N LEU A 32 -17.32 23.70 12.47
CA LEU A 32 -17.79 23.90 13.84
C LEU A 32 -19.22 24.46 13.89
N ALA A 33 -19.59 25.34 12.95
CA ALA A 33 -20.94 25.87 12.82
C ALA A 33 -21.94 24.82 12.32
N GLY A 34 -21.52 23.91 11.44
CA GLY A 34 -22.31 22.75 11.01
C GLY A 34 -22.45 21.67 12.10
N GLY A 35 -21.54 21.63 13.08
CA GLY A 35 -21.56 20.67 14.19
C GLY A 35 -22.54 20.98 15.32
N ALA A 36 -23.18 22.15 15.33
CA ALA A 36 -24.10 22.56 16.41
C ALA A 36 -25.59 22.33 16.08
N ALA A 37 -25.93 21.85 14.88
CA ALA A 37 -27.29 21.55 14.47
C ALA A 37 -27.34 20.19 13.76
N GLY A 38 -27.23 19.10 14.52
CA GLY A 38 -27.26 17.76 13.93
C GLY A 38 -27.01 16.57 14.85
N GLU A 39 -27.35 16.64 16.15
CA GLU A 39 -27.46 15.44 17.01
C GLU A 39 -28.93 14.99 17.09
N ALA A 40 -29.53 14.66 15.94
CA ALA A 40 -30.70 13.81 15.81
C ALA A 40 -30.90 13.50 14.32
N ALA A 41 -31.00 12.21 13.98
CA ALA A 41 -31.18 11.64 12.64
C ALA A 41 -29.92 11.59 11.74
N ALA A 42 -29.00 10.68 12.09
CA ALA A 42 -28.20 10.00 11.06
C ALA A 42 -29.13 9.04 10.30
N THR A 43 -29.79 9.54 9.26
CA THR A 43 -30.36 8.69 8.20
C THR A 43 -29.28 8.46 7.15
N GLU A 44 -29.00 7.18 6.90
CA GLU A 44 -28.18 6.66 5.82
C GLU A 44 -28.75 7.06 4.45
N GLU A 45 -28.42 8.24 3.92
CA GLU A 45 -28.61 8.56 2.50
C GLU A 45 -27.44 9.40 1.95
N GLY A 46 -26.52 8.71 1.25
CA GLY A 46 -26.20 9.08 -0.14
C GLY A 46 -25.32 10.28 -0.48
N ALA A 47 -24.46 10.82 0.39
CA ALA A 47 -23.41 11.74 -0.07
C ALA A 47 -22.25 10.94 -0.70
N SER A 48 -22.29 10.72 -2.01
CA SER A 48 -21.19 10.09 -2.75
C SER A 48 -19.88 10.85 -2.49
N ALA A 49 -18.85 10.14 -1.99
CA ALA A 49 -17.49 10.69 -1.81
C ALA A 49 -16.80 11.05 -3.16
N PHE A 50 -17.48 10.82 -4.28
CA PHE A 50 -17.02 11.04 -5.63
C PHE A 50 -18.04 11.91 -6.39
N PRO A 51 -17.61 12.96 -7.10
CA PRO A 51 -18.51 13.79 -7.90
C PRO A 51 -19.10 12.98 -9.05
N ASP A 52 -20.38 13.21 -9.35
CA ASP A 52 -21.13 12.47 -10.37
C ASP A 52 -20.53 12.63 -11.78
N GLU A 53 -20.09 13.83 -12.15
CA GLU A 53 -19.43 14.09 -13.42
C GLU A 53 -18.42 15.24 -13.33
N LEU A 54 -17.18 15.00 -13.78
CA LEU A 54 -16.15 16.04 -13.86
C LEU A 54 -16.37 16.93 -15.09
N PRO A 55 -16.14 18.26 -14.97
CA PRO A 55 -16.22 19.14 -16.13
C PRO A 55 -15.21 18.73 -17.21
N PRO A 56 -15.46 19.01 -18.50
CA PRO A 56 -14.48 18.74 -19.54
C PRO A 56 -13.20 19.56 -19.30
N LEU A 57 -12.05 19.02 -19.69
CA LEU A 57 -10.81 19.80 -19.69
C LEU A 57 -10.89 20.92 -20.74
N PRO A 58 -10.30 22.11 -20.47
CA PRO A 58 -10.29 23.20 -21.43
C PRO A 58 -9.67 22.77 -22.76
N ALA A 59 -10.34 23.08 -23.88
CA ALA A 59 -9.79 22.85 -25.19
C ALA A 59 -8.61 23.79 -25.43
N GLN A 60 -7.39 23.25 -25.47
CA GLN A 60 -6.19 24.04 -25.70
C GLN A 60 -5.68 23.85 -27.13
N ALA A 61 -5.94 24.82 -28.03
CA ALA A 61 -5.54 24.75 -29.44
C ALA A 61 -4.04 24.98 -29.67
N SER A 62 -3.39 25.74 -28.78
CA SER A 62 -1.96 26.08 -28.84
C SER A 62 -1.38 26.25 -27.43
N LEU A 63 -0.06 26.14 -27.32
CA LEU A 63 0.67 26.35 -26.07
C LEU A 63 0.87 27.85 -25.82
N SER A 64 0.68 28.29 -24.58
CA SER A 64 1.02 29.65 -24.18
C SER A 64 2.54 29.85 -24.14
N PRO A 65 3.06 31.08 -24.17
CA PRO A 65 4.50 31.33 -23.94
C PRO A 65 5.01 30.75 -22.61
N ALA A 66 4.18 30.75 -21.57
CA ALA A 66 4.51 30.17 -20.27
C ALA A 66 4.62 28.63 -20.35
N ASP A 67 3.70 27.98 -21.06
CA ASP A 67 3.77 26.53 -21.30
C ASP A 67 5.00 26.16 -22.14
N ILE A 68 5.29 26.94 -23.20
CA ILE A 68 6.47 26.72 -24.05
C ILE A 68 7.75 26.84 -23.22
N LEU A 69 7.86 27.85 -22.35
CA LEU A 69 9.01 28.01 -21.47
C LEU A 69 9.14 26.82 -20.50
N ARG A 70 8.06 26.48 -19.78
CA ARG A 70 8.05 25.40 -18.78
C ARG A 70 8.39 24.04 -19.40
N TYR A 71 7.79 23.72 -20.54
CA TYR A 71 7.94 22.41 -21.20
C TYR A 71 9.02 22.39 -22.28
N SER A 72 9.80 23.47 -22.43
CA SER A 72 10.80 23.63 -23.51
C SER A 72 11.70 22.40 -23.71
N ARG A 73 12.14 21.74 -22.63
CA ARG A 73 13.01 20.57 -22.68
C ARG A 73 12.34 19.29 -23.18
N GLN A 74 11.04 19.12 -22.96
CA GLN A 74 10.30 17.98 -23.52
C GLN A 74 9.72 18.30 -24.91
N LEU A 75 9.47 19.58 -25.21
CA LEU A 75 8.98 20.02 -26.53
C LEU A 75 9.99 19.81 -27.66
N VAL A 76 11.29 19.81 -27.37
CA VAL A 76 12.34 19.57 -28.38
C VAL A 76 12.46 18.10 -28.79
N LEU A 77 11.83 17.17 -28.06
CA LEU A 77 11.84 15.74 -28.39
C LEU A 77 10.95 15.48 -29.61
N PRO A 78 11.48 14.96 -30.74
CA PRO A 78 10.68 14.71 -31.95
C PRO A 78 9.48 13.79 -31.73
N GLU A 79 9.61 12.82 -30.82
CA GLU A 79 8.57 11.84 -30.51
C GLU A 79 7.41 12.44 -29.72
N LEU A 80 7.65 13.55 -28.99
CA LEU A 80 6.63 14.24 -28.20
C LEU A 80 6.18 15.52 -28.93
N GLY A 81 7.07 16.51 -29.04
CA GLY A 81 6.80 17.79 -29.67
C GLY A 81 5.62 18.57 -29.08
N VAL A 82 5.23 19.64 -29.77
CA VAL A 82 4.05 20.45 -29.41
C VAL A 82 2.77 19.62 -29.46
N ARG A 83 2.65 18.72 -30.44
CA ARG A 83 1.46 17.87 -30.60
C ARG A 83 1.26 16.94 -29.40
N GLY A 84 2.33 16.28 -28.94
CA GLY A 84 2.30 15.42 -27.76
C GLY A 84 1.98 16.24 -26.51
N GLN A 85 2.57 17.42 -26.34
CA GLN A 85 2.28 18.30 -25.21
C GLN A 85 0.81 18.73 -25.15
N LEU A 86 0.22 19.12 -26.28
CA LEU A 86 -1.20 19.48 -26.35
C LEU A 86 -2.10 18.29 -26.01
N ARG A 87 -1.69 17.06 -26.34
CA ARG A 87 -2.40 15.85 -25.92
C ARG A 87 -2.29 15.62 -24.42
N LEU A 88 -1.10 15.77 -23.84
CA LEU A 88 -0.91 15.68 -22.38
C LEU A 88 -1.80 16.68 -21.64
N ALA A 89 -1.81 17.95 -22.07
CA ALA A 89 -2.63 19.00 -21.47
C ALA A 89 -4.15 18.74 -21.58
N ARG A 90 -4.59 17.93 -22.55
CA ARG A 90 -5.99 17.52 -22.72
C ARG A 90 -6.30 16.15 -22.10
N SER A 91 -5.30 15.45 -21.58
CA SER A 91 -5.45 14.12 -21.01
C SER A 91 -5.76 14.19 -19.52
N SER A 92 -6.48 13.18 -19.06
CA SER A 92 -6.85 12.97 -17.67
C SER A 92 -6.35 11.60 -17.20
N VAL A 93 -5.69 11.55 -16.05
CA VAL A 93 -5.15 10.32 -15.46
C VAL A 93 -5.73 10.09 -14.07
N LEU A 94 -6.24 8.88 -13.82
CA LEU A 94 -6.65 8.43 -12.49
C LEU A 94 -5.51 7.65 -11.84
N VAL A 95 -5.00 8.13 -10.70
CA VAL A 95 -3.98 7.46 -9.89
C VAL A 95 -4.67 6.79 -8.71
N VAL A 96 -4.64 5.46 -8.69
CA VAL A 96 -5.23 4.65 -7.61
C VAL A 96 -4.14 4.27 -6.62
N GLY A 97 -4.09 4.96 -5.49
CA GLY A 97 -3.06 4.85 -4.47
C GLY A 97 -2.03 5.99 -4.57
N CYS A 98 -1.92 6.78 -3.51
CA CYS A 98 -0.94 7.87 -3.33
C CYS A 98 0.26 7.41 -2.48
N GLY A 99 0.56 6.12 -2.48
CA GLY A 99 1.68 5.51 -1.73
C GLY A 99 3.03 5.59 -2.46
N GLY A 100 3.89 4.59 -2.23
CA GLY A 100 5.28 4.61 -2.73
C GLY A 100 5.41 4.61 -4.26
N LEU A 101 4.48 3.97 -4.96
CA LEU A 101 4.39 3.99 -6.43
C LEU A 101 3.73 5.28 -6.95
N GLY A 102 2.60 5.66 -6.32
CA GLY A 102 1.79 6.79 -6.75
C GLY A 102 2.46 8.15 -6.55
N CYS A 103 3.29 8.29 -5.51
CA CYS A 103 4.05 9.50 -5.22
C CYS A 103 4.91 9.95 -6.42
N PRO A 104 5.95 9.19 -6.84
CA PRO A 104 6.78 9.57 -7.99
C PRO A 104 5.97 9.63 -9.29
N LEU A 105 4.98 8.74 -9.47
CA LEU A 105 4.13 8.76 -10.65
C LEU A 105 3.44 10.11 -10.81
N ALA A 106 2.70 10.54 -9.78
CA ALA A 106 1.94 11.77 -9.84
C ALA A 106 2.85 13.00 -9.97
N GLN A 107 4.05 12.99 -9.36
CA GLN A 107 5.05 14.05 -9.52
C GLN A 107 5.45 14.24 -10.98
N TYR A 108 5.83 13.16 -11.66
CA TYR A 108 6.27 13.25 -13.06
C TYR A 108 5.11 13.57 -14.01
N LEU A 109 3.90 13.07 -13.76
CA LEU A 109 2.73 13.46 -14.56
C LEU A 109 2.37 14.95 -14.41
N ALA A 110 2.42 15.46 -13.19
CA ALA A 110 2.20 16.89 -12.90
C ALA A 110 3.28 17.77 -13.57
N ALA A 111 4.55 17.39 -13.41
CA ALA A 111 5.68 18.09 -14.01
C ALA A 111 5.62 18.10 -15.54
N ALA A 112 5.15 17.00 -16.15
CA ALA A 112 5.00 16.89 -17.60
C ALA A 112 3.80 17.64 -18.18
N GLY A 113 2.90 18.15 -17.32
CA GLY A 113 1.74 18.95 -17.74
C GLY A 113 0.55 18.12 -18.22
N VAL A 114 0.28 16.98 -17.60
CA VAL A 114 -1.01 16.28 -17.78
C VAL A 114 -2.15 17.20 -17.33
N GLY A 115 -3.23 17.31 -18.11
CA GLY A 115 -4.31 18.27 -17.86
C GLY A 115 -5.02 18.07 -16.53
N ARG A 116 -5.33 16.81 -16.18
CA ARG A 116 -6.00 16.45 -14.92
C ARG A 116 -5.40 15.20 -14.28
N LEU A 117 -5.18 15.26 -12.97
CA LEU A 117 -4.86 14.11 -12.13
C LEU A 117 -5.96 13.87 -11.09
N GLY A 118 -6.63 12.73 -11.18
CA GLY A 118 -7.46 12.17 -10.12
C GLY A 118 -6.57 11.40 -9.15
N LEU A 119 -6.67 11.66 -7.86
CA LEU A 119 -5.82 11.06 -6.83
C LEU A 119 -6.70 10.31 -5.84
N VAL A 120 -6.77 8.99 -5.93
CA VAL A 120 -7.60 8.16 -5.05
C VAL A 120 -6.73 7.56 -3.97
N ASP A 121 -7.03 7.86 -2.71
CA ASP A 121 -6.41 7.19 -1.57
C ASP A 121 -7.30 7.35 -0.33
N HIS A 122 -7.48 6.26 0.41
CA HIS A 122 -8.33 6.21 1.61
C HIS A 122 -7.55 6.38 2.91
N ASP A 123 -6.21 6.28 2.84
CA ASP A 123 -5.36 6.36 4.01
C ASP A 123 -4.96 7.80 4.35
N VAL A 124 -4.34 7.93 5.50
CA VAL A 124 -3.67 9.14 5.98
C VAL A 124 -2.15 9.00 5.90
N VAL A 125 -1.45 10.13 5.93
CA VAL A 125 0.01 10.17 5.98
C VAL A 125 0.50 9.66 7.33
N GLU A 126 1.36 8.64 7.32
CA GLU A 126 1.96 8.04 8.52
C GLU A 126 3.50 8.11 8.46
N THR A 127 4.14 8.24 9.63
CA THR A 127 5.61 8.37 9.72
C THR A 127 6.33 7.14 9.16
N SER A 128 5.82 5.94 9.43
CA SER A 128 6.31 4.65 8.92
C SER A 128 6.34 4.57 7.38
N ASN A 129 5.61 5.45 6.71
CA ASN A 129 5.46 5.47 5.26
C ASN A 129 6.35 6.50 4.56
N LEU A 130 6.90 7.47 5.29
CA LEU A 130 7.65 8.61 4.71
C LEU A 130 8.95 8.20 4.00
N HIS A 131 9.57 7.08 4.40
CA HIS A 131 10.79 6.58 3.76
C HIS A 131 10.62 6.19 2.28
N ARG A 132 9.37 6.01 1.82
CA ARG A 132 9.03 5.63 0.43
C ARG A 132 7.97 6.51 -0.22
N GLN A 133 7.20 7.27 0.56
CA GLN A 133 6.12 8.14 0.07
C GLN A 133 6.57 9.60 -0.05
N VAL A 134 7.50 9.85 -0.97
CA VAL A 134 8.28 11.10 -1.08
C VAL A 134 7.50 12.33 -1.56
N LEU A 135 6.19 12.21 -1.81
CA LEU A 135 5.31 13.35 -2.05
C LEU A 135 4.78 13.95 -0.73
N HIS A 136 4.86 13.18 0.36
CA HIS A 136 4.40 13.58 1.69
C HIS A 136 5.57 14.10 2.54
N GLY A 137 5.24 14.69 3.69
CA GLY A 137 6.25 15.17 4.63
C GLY A 137 5.72 15.12 6.07
N GLU A 138 6.63 15.21 7.03
CA GLU A 138 6.33 15.08 8.46
C GLU A 138 5.23 16.05 8.94
N ALA A 139 5.25 17.29 8.44
CA ALA A 139 4.27 18.32 8.76
C ALA A 139 2.82 17.97 8.32
N ARG A 140 2.64 16.94 7.48
CA ARG A 140 1.34 16.50 6.95
C ARG A 140 0.85 15.19 7.55
N ARG A 141 1.51 14.68 8.61
CA ARG A 141 1.10 13.47 9.32
C ARG A 141 -0.38 13.56 9.74
N GLY A 142 -1.13 12.49 9.51
CA GLY A 142 -2.57 12.40 9.81
C GLY A 142 -3.49 13.03 8.77
N LEU A 143 -2.97 13.78 7.79
CA LEU A 143 -3.79 14.27 6.68
C LEU A 143 -4.08 13.15 5.67
N PRO A 144 -5.26 13.14 5.01
CA PRO A 144 -5.55 12.20 3.93
C PRO A 144 -4.47 12.26 2.83
N LYS A 145 -3.97 11.09 2.41
CA LYS A 145 -2.87 11.00 1.43
C LYS A 145 -3.24 11.68 0.11
N ALA A 146 -4.47 11.52 -0.38
CA ALA A 146 -4.96 12.18 -1.59
C ALA A 146 -4.88 13.72 -1.52
N LEU A 147 -5.28 14.31 -0.39
CA LEU A 147 -5.20 15.76 -0.17
C LEU A 147 -3.75 16.23 -0.04
N SER A 148 -2.94 15.50 0.73
CA SER A 148 -1.51 15.78 0.89
C SER A 148 -0.80 15.74 -0.46
N ALA A 149 -1.10 14.75 -1.28
CA ALA A 149 -0.59 14.62 -2.64
C ALA A 149 -0.97 15.81 -3.52
N ALA A 150 -2.27 16.12 -3.61
CA ALA A 150 -2.76 17.25 -4.39
C ALA A 150 -2.10 18.57 -3.99
N ALA A 151 -1.95 18.82 -2.68
CA ALA A 151 -1.31 20.04 -2.18
C ALA A 151 0.19 20.12 -2.53
N ALA A 152 0.92 19.00 -2.51
CA ALA A 152 2.32 18.97 -2.93
C ALA A 152 2.48 19.20 -4.43
N LEU A 153 1.63 18.56 -5.25
CA LEU A 153 1.70 18.68 -6.71
C LEU A 153 1.31 20.07 -7.21
N ARG A 154 0.37 20.75 -6.55
CA ARG A 154 0.02 22.15 -6.86
C ARG A 154 1.21 23.10 -6.72
N LEU A 155 2.12 22.85 -5.77
CA LEU A 155 3.35 23.63 -5.62
C LEU A 155 4.33 23.36 -6.77
N LEU A 156 4.34 22.14 -7.30
CA LEU A 156 5.19 21.75 -8.42
C LEU A 156 4.69 22.34 -9.75
N ASN A 157 3.40 22.18 -10.04
CA ASN A 157 2.80 22.72 -11.24
C ASN A 157 1.32 23.08 -11.03
N SER A 158 1.03 24.38 -10.94
CA SER A 158 -0.32 24.89 -10.69
C SER A 158 -1.24 24.91 -11.92
N THR A 159 -0.73 24.62 -13.13
CA THR A 159 -1.55 24.60 -14.35
C THR A 159 -2.36 23.32 -14.51
N VAL A 160 -2.04 22.28 -13.73
CA VAL A 160 -2.71 20.98 -13.74
C VAL A 160 -3.90 20.99 -12.79
N GLN A 161 -5.02 20.38 -13.19
CA GLN A 161 -6.17 20.19 -12.31
C GLN A 161 -5.97 18.94 -11.44
N TYR A 162 -5.97 19.11 -10.12
CA TYR A 162 -5.86 18.02 -9.16
C TYR A 162 -7.20 17.76 -8.47
N VAL A 163 -7.70 16.52 -8.57
CA VAL A 163 -8.97 16.09 -7.96
C VAL A 163 -8.67 14.99 -6.93
N PRO A 164 -8.59 15.32 -5.63
CA PRO A 164 -8.36 14.34 -4.58
C PRO A 164 -9.65 13.63 -4.18
N TYR A 165 -9.58 12.30 -4.04
CA TYR A 165 -10.64 11.43 -3.53
C TYR A 165 -10.15 10.70 -2.28
N CYS A 166 -10.71 11.06 -1.13
CA CYS A 166 -10.28 10.54 0.18
C CYS A 166 -10.92 9.20 0.58
N GLY A 167 -11.52 8.48 -0.38
CA GLY A 167 -12.28 7.26 -0.14
C GLY A 167 -11.63 6.06 -0.81
N ALA A 168 -11.95 4.86 -0.31
CA ALA A 168 -11.52 3.62 -0.96
C ALA A 168 -12.28 3.45 -2.27
N LEU A 169 -11.58 2.94 -3.30
CA LEU A 169 -12.25 2.55 -4.53
C LEU A 169 -13.12 1.32 -4.23
N SER A 170 -14.40 1.38 -4.60
CA SER A 170 -15.35 0.31 -4.31
C SER A 170 -16.01 -0.20 -5.59
N PRO A 171 -16.61 -1.40 -5.60
CA PRO A 171 -17.39 -1.88 -6.75
C PRO A 171 -18.51 -0.92 -7.17
N ARG A 172 -19.05 -0.14 -6.23
CA ARG A 172 -20.11 0.84 -6.49
C ARG A 172 -19.60 2.09 -7.19
N THR A 173 -18.37 2.52 -6.92
CA THR A 173 -17.84 3.82 -7.37
C THR A 173 -16.79 3.69 -8.47
N ALA A 174 -16.12 2.54 -8.58
CA ALA A 174 -14.96 2.38 -9.45
C ALA A 174 -15.28 2.57 -10.94
N LEU A 175 -16.39 2.01 -11.42
CA LEU A 175 -16.71 2.04 -12.84
C LEU A 175 -17.01 3.46 -13.33
N GLU A 176 -17.82 4.20 -12.57
CA GLU A 176 -18.17 5.58 -12.88
C GLU A 176 -16.95 6.48 -12.81
N LEU A 177 -16.10 6.30 -11.78
CA LEU A 177 -14.87 7.08 -11.67
C LEU A 177 -13.91 6.79 -12.83
N VAL A 178 -13.65 5.53 -13.16
CA VAL A 178 -12.73 5.14 -14.25
C VAL A 178 -13.20 5.68 -15.61
N ARG A 179 -14.50 5.73 -15.88
CA ARG A 179 -15.05 6.27 -17.14
C ARG A 179 -14.64 7.72 -17.41
N GLN A 180 -14.47 8.51 -16.35
CA GLN A 180 -14.18 9.94 -16.42
C GLN A 180 -12.70 10.26 -16.72
N TYR A 181 -11.83 9.25 -16.81
CA TYR A 181 -10.39 9.43 -17.08
C TYR A 181 -9.95 8.72 -18.36
N ASP A 182 -8.87 9.20 -18.99
CA ASP A 182 -8.34 8.63 -20.24
C ASP A 182 -7.41 7.44 -19.99
N VAL A 183 -6.62 7.51 -18.92
CA VAL A 183 -5.68 6.45 -18.51
C VAL A 183 -5.80 6.22 -17.01
N VAL A 184 -5.74 4.96 -16.57
CA VAL A 184 -5.72 4.61 -15.15
C VAL A 184 -4.35 4.05 -14.79
N ALA A 185 -3.79 4.51 -13.66
CA ALA A 185 -2.59 3.98 -13.06
C ALA A 185 -2.95 3.25 -11.75
N ASP A 186 -2.71 1.95 -11.71
CA ASP A 186 -2.84 1.16 -10.49
C ASP A 186 -1.53 1.19 -9.71
N CYS A 187 -1.55 1.92 -8.62
CA CYS A 187 -0.47 2.07 -7.65
C CYS A 187 -0.86 1.45 -6.30
N SER A 188 -1.88 0.58 -6.29
CA SER A 188 -2.30 -0.15 -5.09
C SER A 188 -1.36 -1.30 -4.77
N ASP A 189 -1.35 -1.73 -3.51
CA ASP A 189 -0.49 -2.79 -3.00
C ASP A 189 -1.29 -4.01 -2.50
N ASN A 190 -2.58 -4.09 -2.83
CA ASN A 190 -3.44 -5.20 -2.45
C ASN A 190 -4.13 -5.86 -3.65
N VAL A 191 -4.34 -7.16 -3.55
CA VAL A 191 -4.90 -7.99 -4.62
C VAL A 191 -6.35 -7.62 -4.97
N PRO A 192 -7.28 -7.38 -4.00
CA PRO A 192 -8.66 -6.99 -4.31
C PRO A 192 -8.75 -5.75 -5.19
N THR A 193 -8.01 -4.68 -4.85
CA THR A 193 -8.00 -3.43 -5.64
C THR A 193 -7.46 -3.67 -7.05
N ARG A 194 -6.43 -4.50 -7.24
CA ARG A 194 -5.91 -4.84 -8.58
C ARG A 194 -6.97 -5.48 -9.47
N TYR A 195 -7.74 -6.43 -8.95
CA TYR A 195 -8.85 -7.05 -9.70
C TYR A 195 -9.99 -6.05 -9.97
N LEU A 196 -10.36 -5.24 -8.97
CA LEU A 196 -11.38 -4.20 -9.09
C LEU A 196 -11.04 -3.20 -10.20
N VAL A 197 -9.84 -2.62 -10.15
CA VAL A 197 -9.38 -1.62 -11.11
C VAL A 197 -9.24 -2.23 -12.50
N ASN A 198 -8.72 -3.46 -12.61
CA ASN A 198 -8.66 -4.18 -13.88
C ASN A 198 -10.05 -4.31 -14.52
N ASP A 199 -11.01 -4.86 -13.79
CA ASP A 199 -12.33 -5.14 -14.35
C ASP A 199 -13.05 -3.82 -14.69
N ALA A 200 -12.91 -2.78 -13.84
CA ALA A 200 -13.44 -1.46 -14.13
C ALA A 200 -12.85 -0.86 -15.41
N CYS A 201 -11.53 -0.99 -15.61
CA CYS A 201 -10.86 -0.53 -16.83
C CYS A 201 -11.31 -1.29 -18.07
N VAL A 202 -11.47 -2.61 -17.99
CA VAL A 202 -11.99 -3.41 -19.11
C VAL A 202 -13.41 -3.00 -19.47
N LEU A 203 -14.30 -2.91 -18.47
CA LEU A 203 -15.71 -2.53 -18.68
C LEU A 203 -15.88 -1.09 -19.18
N ALA A 204 -14.95 -0.18 -18.83
CA ALA A 204 -14.94 1.20 -19.30
C ALA A 204 -14.14 1.42 -20.59
N GLY A 205 -13.47 0.39 -21.12
CA GLY A 205 -12.61 0.50 -22.30
C GLY A 205 -11.37 1.38 -22.08
N LYS A 206 -10.83 1.43 -20.86
CA LYS A 206 -9.70 2.28 -20.49
C LYS A 206 -8.39 1.48 -20.36
N PRO A 207 -7.25 2.02 -20.81
CA PRO A 207 -5.96 1.41 -20.56
C PRO A 207 -5.56 1.51 -19.08
N LEU A 208 -4.89 0.46 -18.61
CA LEU A 208 -4.44 0.35 -17.22
C LEU A 208 -2.93 0.15 -17.16
N VAL A 209 -2.22 1.06 -16.50
CA VAL A 209 -0.79 0.92 -16.20
C VAL A 209 -0.65 0.45 -14.75
N SER A 210 -0.38 -0.84 -14.54
CA SER A 210 -0.31 -1.44 -13.21
C SER A 210 1.14 -1.72 -12.81
N GLY A 211 1.47 -1.36 -11.57
CA GLY A 211 2.79 -1.54 -10.98
C GLY A 211 2.71 -2.25 -9.63
N SER A 212 3.80 -2.89 -9.24
CA SER A 212 3.96 -3.50 -7.92
C SER A 212 5.41 -3.42 -7.47
N ALA A 213 5.62 -3.40 -6.17
CA ALA A 213 6.94 -3.53 -5.56
C ALA A 213 6.82 -4.29 -4.25
N LEU A 214 7.76 -5.19 -3.99
CA LEU A 214 7.86 -5.95 -2.75
C LEU A 214 9.34 -6.26 -2.50
N ARG A 215 9.83 -6.04 -1.28
CA ARG A 215 11.25 -6.23 -0.94
C ARG A 215 12.18 -5.45 -1.88
N LEU A 216 12.95 -6.16 -2.70
CA LEU A 216 13.89 -5.65 -3.69
C LEU A 216 13.40 -5.89 -5.13
N GLU A 217 12.14 -6.28 -5.31
CA GLU A 217 11.58 -6.60 -6.61
C GLU A 217 10.49 -5.61 -7.02
N GLY A 218 10.40 -5.34 -8.32
CA GLY A 218 9.39 -4.49 -8.93
C GLY A 218 8.81 -5.13 -10.18
N GLN A 219 7.53 -4.88 -10.46
CA GLN A 219 6.88 -5.33 -11.70
C GLN A 219 6.02 -4.24 -12.31
N LEU A 220 5.91 -4.23 -13.63
CA LEU A 220 5.06 -3.31 -14.38
C LEU A 220 4.49 -3.98 -15.63
N VAL A 221 3.19 -3.75 -15.87
CA VAL A 221 2.48 -4.18 -17.09
C VAL A 221 1.48 -3.12 -17.52
N VAL A 222 1.27 -2.97 -18.82
CA VAL A 222 0.15 -2.19 -19.37
C VAL A 222 -0.94 -3.15 -19.87
N TYR A 223 -2.10 -3.08 -19.25
CA TYR A 223 -3.27 -3.89 -19.56
C TYR A 223 -4.31 -3.13 -20.37
N ASN A 224 -5.17 -3.86 -21.08
CA ASN A 224 -6.33 -3.34 -21.82
C ASN A 224 -5.98 -2.19 -22.78
N TYR A 225 -4.83 -2.28 -23.45
CA TYR A 225 -4.36 -1.30 -24.42
C TYR A 225 -4.23 -1.95 -25.79
N GLN A 226 -4.89 -1.39 -26.81
CA GLN A 226 -4.78 -1.82 -28.22
C GLN A 226 -4.85 -3.35 -28.46
N GLY A 227 -5.79 -4.04 -27.79
CA GLY A 227 -5.96 -5.49 -27.92
C GLY A 227 -5.02 -6.34 -27.04
N GLY A 228 -4.25 -5.73 -26.14
CA GLY A 228 -3.47 -6.41 -25.12
C GLY A 228 -4.32 -7.14 -24.07
N PRO A 229 -3.71 -8.07 -23.30
CA PRO A 229 -4.40 -8.80 -22.25
C PRO A 229 -4.88 -7.88 -21.11
N CYS A 230 -5.88 -8.34 -20.35
CA CYS A 230 -6.20 -7.77 -19.04
C CYS A 230 -5.48 -8.56 -17.92
N TYR A 231 -5.52 -8.06 -16.69
CA TYR A 231 -4.91 -8.74 -15.53
C TYR A 231 -5.42 -10.18 -15.37
N ARG A 232 -6.73 -10.41 -15.53
CA ARG A 232 -7.34 -11.75 -15.47
C ARG A 232 -6.87 -12.70 -16.56
N CYS A 233 -6.37 -12.22 -17.69
CA CYS A 233 -5.77 -13.10 -18.69
C CYS A 233 -4.52 -13.80 -18.15
N LEU A 234 -3.75 -13.11 -17.30
CA LEU A 234 -2.55 -13.63 -16.66
C LEU A 234 -2.92 -14.39 -15.39
N PHE A 235 -3.74 -13.76 -14.53
CA PHE A 235 -4.13 -14.26 -13.22
C PHE A 235 -5.66 -14.44 -13.17
N PRO A 236 -6.20 -15.55 -13.70
CA PRO A 236 -7.65 -15.75 -13.79
C PRO A 236 -8.29 -15.99 -12.42
N LYS A 237 -7.53 -16.53 -11.47
CA LYS A 237 -7.94 -16.80 -10.10
C LYS A 237 -6.99 -16.08 -9.13
N PRO A 238 -7.50 -15.48 -8.05
CA PRO A 238 -6.66 -14.87 -7.03
C PRO A 238 -5.79 -15.94 -6.37
N PRO A 239 -4.56 -15.58 -5.94
CA PRO A 239 -3.75 -16.46 -5.12
C PRO A 239 -4.43 -16.73 -3.77
N PRO A 240 -4.14 -17.85 -3.10
CA PRO A 240 -4.64 -18.12 -1.76
C PRO A 240 -4.24 -17.00 -0.78
N PRO A 241 -5.16 -16.46 0.05
CA PRO A 241 -4.90 -15.29 0.90
C PRO A 241 -3.68 -15.43 1.81
N GLU A 242 -3.42 -16.63 2.33
CA GLU A 242 -2.30 -16.97 3.21
C GLU A 242 -0.92 -16.88 2.52
N THR A 243 -0.87 -16.84 1.19
CA THR A 243 0.35 -16.71 0.40
C THR A 243 0.65 -15.28 -0.06
N VAL A 244 -0.29 -14.35 0.16
CA VAL A 244 -0.17 -12.96 -0.27
C VAL A 244 0.63 -12.18 0.77
N THR A 245 1.79 -11.68 0.37
CA THR A 245 2.60 -10.75 1.17
C THR A 245 2.49 -9.34 0.60
N ASN A 246 2.34 -8.34 1.49
CA ASN A 246 2.28 -6.94 1.12
C ASN A 246 3.50 -6.18 1.68
N CYS A 247 3.59 -4.87 1.40
CA CYS A 247 4.75 -4.07 1.85
C CYS A 247 4.87 -3.97 3.38
N ALA A 248 3.75 -3.98 4.11
CA ALA A 248 3.74 -3.88 5.56
C ALA A 248 4.25 -5.16 6.25
N ASP A 249 4.00 -6.31 5.63
CA ASP A 249 4.39 -7.63 6.11
C ASP A 249 5.77 -8.07 5.61
N GLY A 250 6.00 -7.96 4.29
CA GLY A 250 7.21 -8.44 3.64
C GLY A 250 8.36 -7.43 3.57
N GLY A 251 8.10 -6.16 3.94
CA GLY A 251 9.04 -5.06 3.79
C GLY A 251 9.25 -4.60 2.33
N VAL A 252 9.76 -3.39 2.16
CA VAL A 252 10.12 -2.85 0.84
C VAL A 252 11.23 -1.81 0.95
N LEU A 253 12.26 -1.90 0.11
CA LEU A 253 13.28 -0.86 0.03
C LEU A 253 12.69 0.35 -0.71
N GLY A 254 12.61 1.51 -0.07
CA GLY A 254 11.80 2.65 -0.54
C GLY A 254 12.09 3.14 -1.96
N VAL A 255 13.32 2.99 -2.45
CA VAL A 255 13.70 3.36 -3.82
C VAL A 255 13.06 2.46 -4.89
N VAL A 256 12.71 1.21 -4.55
CA VAL A 256 12.14 0.23 -5.50
C VAL A 256 10.77 0.68 -6.02
N PRO A 257 9.76 0.97 -5.17
CA PRO A 257 8.51 1.57 -5.66
C PRO A 257 8.75 2.97 -6.26
N GLY A 258 9.79 3.68 -5.82
CA GLY A 258 10.26 4.92 -6.46
C GLY A 258 10.55 4.73 -7.96
N ILE A 259 11.45 3.81 -8.29
CA ILE A 259 11.84 3.44 -9.65
C ILE A 259 10.62 2.97 -10.44
N MET A 260 9.84 2.04 -9.88
CA MET A 260 8.68 1.47 -10.58
C MET A 260 7.61 2.53 -10.86
N GLY A 261 7.36 3.46 -9.93
CA GLY A 261 6.44 4.57 -10.14
C GLY A 261 6.91 5.56 -11.21
N CYS A 262 8.22 5.81 -11.32
CA CYS A 262 8.79 6.58 -12.44
C CYS A 262 8.55 5.89 -13.79
N ILE A 263 8.75 4.56 -13.87
CA ILE A 263 8.51 3.80 -15.10
C ILE A 263 7.01 3.75 -15.42
N GLN A 264 6.14 3.62 -14.41
CA GLN A 264 4.69 3.75 -14.62
C GLN A 264 4.33 5.13 -15.18
N ALA A 265 4.92 6.21 -14.65
CA ALA A 265 4.70 7.56 -15.18
C ALA A 265 5.09 7.68 -16.65
N LEU A 266 6.24 7.11 -17.02
CA LEU A 266 6.73 7.09 -18.39
C LEU A 266 5.72 6.43 -19.34
N GLU A 267 5.16 5.28 -18.96
CA GLU A 267 4.16 4.60 -19.80
C GLU A 267 2.84 5.36 -19.89
N VAL A 268 2.38 5.95 -18.79
CA VAL A 268 1.19 6.81 -18.81
C VAL A 268 1.42 7.99 -19.75
N LEU A 269 2.58 8.67 -19.68
CA LEU A 269 2.90 9.80 -20.56
C LEU A 269 2.96 9.39 -22.02
N LYS A 270 3.55 8.24 -22.33
CA LYS A 270 3.61 7.73 -23.70
C LYS A 270 2.22 7.38 -24.25
N ILE A 271 1.35 6.81 -23.43
CA ILE A 271 -0.05 6.52 -23.83
C ILE A 271 -0.81 7.84 -24.04
N ALA A 272 -0.75 8.76 -23.08
CA ALA A 272 -1.47 10.03 -23.10
C ALA A 272 -1.01 10.97 -24.24
N SER A 273 0.28 11.00 -24.55
CA SER A 273 0.81 11.75 -25.71
C SER A 273 0.55 11.05 -27.05
N GLY A 274 0.23 9.76 -27.02
CA GLY A 274 0.01 8.90 -28.17
C GLY A 274 1.29 8.39 -28.85
N MET A 275 2.40 8.32 -28.11
CA MET A 275 3.61 7.57 -28.50
C MET A 275 3.40 6.05 -28.43
N GLY A 276 2.41 5.59 -27.66
CA GLY A 276 2.11 4.17 -27.48
C GLY A 276 2.88 3.52 -26.33
N SER A 277 2.45 2.33 -25.89
CA SER A 277 3.07 1.62 -24.76
C SER A 277 4.14 0.63 -25.22
N SER A 278 5.19 0.45 -24.41
CA SER A 278 6.18 -0.62 -24.59
C SER A 278 5.81 -1.91 -23.84
N PHE A 279 4.89 -1.86 -22.89
CA PHE A 279 4.56 -2.97 -21.98
C PHE A 279 3.13 -3.50 -22.12
N SER A 280 2.48 -3.25 -23.26
CA SER A 280 1.13 -3.79 -23.52
C SER A 280 1.09 -5.33 -23.66
N GLN A 281 2.22 -5.95 -24.00
CA GLN A 281 2.37 -7.41 -24.12
C GLN A 281 3.66 -7.91 -23.45
N PHE A 282 4.22 -7.11 -22.56
CA PHE A 282 5.44 -7.44 -21.83
C PHE A 282 5.23 -7.10 -20.36
N MET A 283 5.74 -7.96 -19.48
CA MET A 283 5.90 -7.67 -18.07
C MET A 283 7.36 -7.31 -17.82
N LEU A 284 7.56 -6.07 -17.37
CA LEU A 284 8.84 -5.64 -16.86
C LEU A 284 9.00 -6.21 -15.45
N MET A 285 10.12 -6.87 -15.22
CA MET A 285 10.60 -7.30 -13.90
C MET A 285 11.86 -6.52 -13.57
N PHE A 286 11.90 -5.92 -12.39
CA PHE A 286 13.08 -5.25 -11.85
C PHE A 286 13.56 -6.00 -10.60
N ASP A 287 14.82 -6.40 -10.61
CA ASP A 287 15.54 -6.96 -9.48
C ASP A 287 16.57 -5.91 -9.02
N ALA A 288 16.31 -5.31 -7.86
CA ALA A 288 17.16 -4.26 -7.29
C ALA A 288 18.43 -4.81 -6.63
N HIS A 289 18.46 -6.10 -6.27
CA HIS A 289 19.66 -6.73 -5.71
C HIS A 289 20.74 -6.84 -6.77
N GLU A 290 20.38 -7.37 -7.94
CA GLU A 290 21.29 -7.56 -9.07
C GLU A 290 21.34 -6.36 -10.02
N GLY A 291 20.44 -5.37 -9.84
CA GLY A 291 20.30 -4.23 -10.74
C GLY A 291 19.80 -4.61 -12.13
N ARG A 292 18.99 -5.67 -12.26
CA ARG A 292 18.58 -6.25 -13.54
C ARG A 292 17.15 -5.90 -13.92
N PHE A 293 16.97 -5.55 -15.19
CA PHE A 293 15.65 -5.45 -15.82
C PHE A 293 15.44 -6.64 -16.77
N ARG A 294 14.26 -7.26 -16.71
CA ARG A 294 13.86 -8.33 -17.62
C ARG A 294 12.49 -8.02 -18.21
N ASN A 295 12.36 -8.19 -19.53
CA ASN A 295 11.09 -8.09 -20.24
C ASN A 295 10.56 -9.49 -20.55
N ILE A 296 9.51 -9.91 -19.85
CA ILE A 296 8.86 -11.20 -20.07
C ILE A 296 7.71 -10.98 -21.05
N LYS A 297 7.77 -11.61 -22.22
CA LYS A 297 6.68 -11.56 -23.19
C LYS A 297 5.45 -12.28 -22.64
N LEU A 298 4.33 -11.58 -22.60
CA LEU A 298 3.07 -12.10 -22.12
C LEU A 298 2.31 -12.85 -23.21
N ARG A 299 1.43 -13.76 -22.77
CA ARG A 299 0.41 -14.33 -23.66
C ARG A 299 -0.55 -13.22 -24.11
N PRO A 300 -1.09 -13.30 -25.33
CA PRO A 300 -2.10 -12.35 -25.79
C PRO A 300 -3.39 -12.46 -24.97
N LYS A 301 -4.32 -11.56 -25.25
CA LYS A 301 -5.70 -11.61 -24.76
C LYS A 301 -6.27 -13.03 -24.91
N LYS A 302 -6.84 -13.57 -23.83
CA LYS A 302 -7.48 -14.89 -23.81
C LYS A 302 -8.93 -14.81 -24.32
N PRO A 303 -9.34 -15.63 -25.32
CA PRO A 303 -10.72 -15.65 -25.82
C PRO A 303 -11.75 -16.04 -24.76
N ASP A 304 -11.37 -16.89 -23.80
CA ASP A 304 -12.18 -17.39 -22.69
C ASP A 304 -12.04 -16.56 -21.41
N CYS A 305 -11.44 -15.37 -21.48
CA CYS A 305 -11.26 -14.54 -20.29
C CYS A 305 -12.60 -14.07 -19.71
N ALA A 306 -12.78 -14.27 -18.41
CA ALA A 306 -14.02 -13.95 -17.69
C ALA A 306 -14.51 -12.49 -17.87
N VAL A 307 -13.63 -11.53 -18.14
CA VAL A 307 -13.99 -10.10 -18.25
C VAL A 307 -13.78 -9.51 -19.64
N CYS A 308 -12.74 -9.92 -20.37
CA CYS A 308 -12.43 -9.35 -21.69
C CYS A 308 -12.62 -10.34 -22.83
N GLY A 309 -12.96 -11.61 -22.57
CA GLY A 309 -13.13 -12.64 -23.60
C GLY A 309 -14.30 -12.39 -24.54
N ASP A 310 -14.53 -13.31 -25.47
CA ASP A 310 -15.58 -13.18 -26.49
C ASP A 310 -16.99 -13.32 -25.90
N ASN A 311 -17.11 -14.09 -24.80
CA ASN A 311 -18.33 -14.25 -24.00
C ASN A 311 -18.03 -13.99 -22.51
N PRO A 312 -17.94 -12.73 -22.07
CA PRO A 312 -17.53 -12.39 -20.70
C PRO A 312 -18.61 -12.76 -19.68
N SER A 313 -18.21 -13.42 -18.59
CA SER A 313 -19.07 -13.72 -17.44
C SER A 313 -19.11 -12.60 -16.41
N VAL A 314 -18.09 -11.73 -16.38
CA VAL A 314 -18.02 -10.55 -15.52
C VAL A 314 -18.48 -9.35 -16.34
N THR A 315 -19.74 -8.97 -16.14
CA THR A 315 -20.37 -7.80 -16.82
C THR A 315 -20.60 -6.61 -15.88
N CYS A 316 -20.44 -6.82 -14.58
CA CYS A 316 -20.53 -5.80 -13.54
C CYS A 316 -19.45 -6.04 -12.48
N LEU A 317 -19.12 -5.00 -11.71
CA LEU A 317 -18.18 -5.11 -10.60
C LEU A 317 -18.82 -5.87 -9.44
N GLN A 318 -18.06 -6.76 -8.83
CA GLN A 318 -18.50 -7.66 -7.75
C GLN A 318 -17.79 -7.31 -6.43
N ASP A 319 -18.11 -8.03 -5.35
CA ASP A 319 -17.33 -7.94 -4.12
C ASP A 319 -15.96 -8.63 -4.30
N TYR A 320 -14.91 -7.82 -4.43
CA TYR A 320 -13.54 -8.29 -4.64
C TYR A 320 -12.86 -8.75 -3.34
N GLU A 321 -13.31 -8.30 -2.17
CA GLU A 321 -12.79 -8.80 -0.90
C GLU A 321 -13.28 -10.22 -0.65
N ALA A 322 -14.57 -10.46 -0.90
CA ALA A 322 -15.16 -11.80 -0.85
C ALA A 322 -14.54 -12.73 -1.92
N PHE A 323 -14.35 -12.24 -3.15
CA PHE A 323 -13.74 -13.01 -4.25
C PHE A 323 -12.29 -13.41 -3.96
N CYS A 324 -11.50 -12.49 -3.40
CA CYS A 324 -10.09 -12.74 -3.10
C CYS A 324 -9.89 -13.42 -1.73
N GLY A 325 -10.86 -13.38 -0.83
CA GLY A 325 -10.71 -13.87 0.56
C GLY A 325 -9.76 -13.02 1.40
N SER A 326 -9.52 -11.76 1.01
CA SER A 326 -8.57 -10.81 1.60
C SER A 326 -9.13 -9.39 1.56
N SER A 327 -8.77 -8.54 2.53
CA SER A 327 -9.20 -7.13 2.56
C SER A 327 -8.49 -6.27 1.51
N ALA A 328 -9.13 -5.18 1.09
CA ALA A 328 -8.62 -4.20 0.14
C ALA A 328 -7.69 -3.15 0.81
N THR A 329 -6.92 -3.57 1.82
CA THR A 329 -6.07 -2.71 2.65
C THR A 329 -4.63 -3.23 2.69
N ASP A 330 -3.67 -2.34 2.90
CA ASP A 330 -2.26 -2.69 3.13
C ASP A 330 -1.98 -3.17 4.57
N LYS A 331 -2.93 -2.98 5.47
CA LYS A 331 -2.85 -3.42 6.88
C LYS A 331 -2.73 -4.95 6.98
N CYS A 332 -1.76 -5.42 7.77
CA CYS A 332 -1.56 -6.85 8.01
C CYS A 332 -2.83 -7.50 8.60
N ARG A 333 -3.22 -8.63 8.02
CA ARG A 333 -4.39 -9.41 8.46
C ARG A 333 -4.12 -10.05 9.82
N THR A 334 -5.12 -10.14 10.69
CA THR A 334 -5.07 -11.03 11.85
C THR A 334 -5.51 -12.44 11.45
N LEU A 335 -4.65 -13.43 11.64
CA LEU A 335 -4.99 -14.84 11.44
C LEU A 335 -5.78 -15.39 12.64
N HIS A 336 -6.63 -16.39 12.38
CA HIS A 336 -7.42 -17.09 13.39
C HIS A 336 -7.25 -18.61 13.23
N LEU A 337 -6.01 -19.09 13.37
CA LEU A 337 -5.65 -20.50 13.26
C LEU A 337 -5.88 -21.27 14.56
N LEU A 338 -5.77 -20.59 15.71
CA LEU A 338 -5.89 -21.21 17.02
C LEU A 338 -7.21 -20.85 17.72
N SER A 339 -7.68 -21.77 18.55
CA SER A 339 -8.82 -21.55 19.43
C SER A 339 -8.43 -20.69 20.64
N SER A 340 -9.40 -20.02 21.28
CA SER A 340 -9.12 -19.09 22.39
C SER A 340 -8.35 -19.68 23.58
N LYS A 341 -8.39 -21.00 23.80
CA LYS A 341 -7.65 -21.69 24.86
C LYS A 341 -6.13 -21.76 24.61
N ASP A 342 -5.73 -21.73 23.35
CA ASP A 342 -4.33 -21.86 22.90
C ASP A 342 -3.69 -20.49 22.64
N ARG A 343 -4.34 -19.41 23.11
CA ARG A 343 -3.91 -18.03 22.93
C ARG A 343 -3.97 -17.29 24.27
N ILE A 344 -2.97 -16.45 24.56
CA ILE A 344 -2.90 -15.60 25.76
C ILE A 344 -2.83 -14.12 25.35
N SER A 345 -3.42 -13.21 26.13
CA SER A 345 -3.25 -11.77 25.88
C SER A 345 -1.90 -11.26 26.40
N VAL A 346 -1.42 -10.12 25.90
CA VAL A 346 -0.17 -9.50 26.38
C VAL A 346 -0.24 -9.11 27.85
N GLU A 347 -1.41 -8.71 28.33
CA GLU A 347 -1.67 -8.34 29.72
C GLU A 347 -1.62 -9.58 30.64
N GLN A 348 -2.23 -10.69 30.20
CA GLN A 348 -2.14 -11.97 30.91
C GLN A 348 -0.70 -12.50 30.93
N TYR A 349 0.01 -12.40 29.81
CA TYR A 349 1.42 -12.79 29.74
C TYR A 349 2.31 -11.92 30.64
N LYS A 350 2.09 -10.60 30.65
CA LYS A 350 2.80 -9.66 31.55
C LYS A 350 2.58 -10.03 33.02
N LYS A 351 1.35 -10.41 33.40
CA LYS A 351 1.06 -10.87 34.77
C LYS A 351 1.87 -12.11 35.14
N LEU A 352 1.98 -13.10 34.24
CA LEU A 352 2.82 -14.28 34.47
C LEU A 352 4.30 -13.93 34.62
N LEU A 353 4.77 -12.95 33.86
CA LEU A 353 6.14 -12.45 33.94
C LEU A 353 6.39 -11.75 35.29
N ASP A 354 5.46 -10.92 35.75
CA ASP A 354 5.56 -10.20 37.03
C ASP A 354 5.48 -11.14 38.24
N GLU A 355 4.64 -12.17 38.15
CA GLU A 355 4.52 -13.24 39.15
C GLU A 355 5.68 -14.24 39.09
N GLN A 356 6.61 -14.09 38.14
CA GLN A 356 7.75 -14.97 37.90
C GLN A 356 7.32 -16.45 37.75
N VAL A 357 6.16 -16.68 37.14
CA VAL A 357 5.67 -18.03 36.87
C VAL A 357 6.66 -18.70 35.90
N PRO A 358 7.23 -19.87 36.21
CA PRO A 358 8.22 -20.50 35.34
C PRO A 358 7.63 -20.89 33.98
N HIS A 359 8.25 -20.43 32.90
CA HIS A 359 7.83 -20.66 31.51
C HIS A 359 8.99 -20.40 30.55
N VAL A 360 8.82 -20.77 29.28
CA VAL A 360 9.69 -20.35 28.17
C VAL A 360 8.91 -19.42 27.25
N LEU A 361 9.54 -18.31 26.84
CA LEU A 361 9.06 -17.46 25.78
C LEU A 361 9.88 -17.72 24.51
N LEU A 362 9.20 -18.05 23.43
CA LEU A 362 9.76 -18.34 22.13
C LEU A 362 9.44 -17.21 21.15
N ASP A 363 10.46 -16.54 20.64
CA ASP A 363 10.36 -15.57 19.55
C ASP A 363 10.59 -16.28 18.22
N VAL A 364 9.58 -16.28 17.35
CA VAL A 364 9.61 -17.01 16.06
C VAL A 364 9.84 -16.11 14.85
N ARG A 365 10.17 -14.84 15.08
CA ARG A 365 10.43 -13.90 13.98
C ARG A 365 11.73 -14.27 13.23
N PRO A 366 11.87 -13.83 11.97
CA PRO A 366 13.16 -13.87 11.27
C PRO A 366 14.25 -13.12 12.06
N GLN A 367 15.51 -13.53 11.89
CA GLN A 367 16.66 -12.91 12.59
C GLN A 367 16.69 -11.38 12.43
N VAL A 368 16.45 -10.89 11.21
CA VAL A 368 16.44 -9.46 10.89
C VAL A 368 15.43 -8.65 11.71
N GLU A 369 14.32 -9.26 12.16
CA GLU A 369 13.35 -8.58 13.02
C GLU A 369 13.76 -8.64 14.50
N VAL A 370 14.42 -9.72 14.91
CA VAL A 370 14.99 -9.85 16.27
C VAL A 370 16.12 -8.85 16.49
N ASP A 371 16.89 -8.56 15.44
CA ASP A 371 17.94 -7.54 15.45
C ASP A 371 17.40 -6.11 15.64
N ILE A 372 16.14 -5.84 15.26
CA ILE A 372 15.47 -4.53 15.48
C ILE A 372 15.17 -4.34 16.97
N CYS A 373 14.49 -5.33 17.56
CA CYS A 373 14.10 -5.33 18.96
C CYS A 373 13.73 -6.73 19.39
N ARG A 374 13.88 -7.06 20.68
CA ARG A 374 13.47 -8.34 21.27
C ARG A 374 13.17 -8.20 22.75
N LEU A 375 12.35 -9.10 23.28
CA LEU A 375 12.26 -9.30 24.72
C LEU A 375 13.51 -10.08 25.17
N VAL A 376 14.24 -9.53 26.14
CA VAL A 376 15.58 -10.02 26.53
C VAL A 376 15.53 -11.48 27.00
N HIS A 377 14.47 -11.88 27.69
CA HIS A 377 14.27 -13.22 28.22
C HIS A 377 13.73 -14.23 27.18
N ALA A 378 13.41 -13.80 25.96
CA ALA A 378 12.93 -14.69 24.91
C ALA A 378 14.07 -15.53 24.32
N VAL A 379 13.78 -16.81 24.06
CA VAL A 379 14.57 -17.68 23.20
C VAL A 379 14.17 -17.42 21.76
N HIS A 380 15.12 -17.28 20.85
CA HIS A 380 14.84 -17.04 19.44
C HIS A 380 15.00 -18.32 18.63
N ILE A 381 13.94 -18.73 17.95
CA ILE A 381 13.94 -19.83 16.97
C ILE A 381 13.04 -19.42 15.80
N PRO A 382 13.60 -19.06 14.64
CA PRO A 382 12.79 -18.62 13.50
C PRO A 382 11.71 -19.64 13.12
N LEU A 383 10.53 -19.16 12.71
CA LEU A 383 9.44 -20.04 12.26
C LEU A 383 9.90 -21.02 11.15
N SER A 384 10.71 -20.55 10.19
CA SER A 384 11.24 -21.39 9.12
C SER A 384 12.03 -22.60 9.64
N LYS A 385 12.75 -22.43 10.76
CA LYS A 385 13.52 -23.50 11.40
C LYS A 385 12.63 -24.50 12.14
N LEU A 386 11.50 -24.03 12.69
CA LEU A 386 10.48 -24.92 13.23
C LEU A 386 9.76 -25.71 12.12
N GLU A 387 9.46 -25.07 10.99
CA GLU A 387 8.84 -25.72 9.82
C GLU A 387 9.74 -26.80 9.21
N GLU A 388 11.05 -26.53 9.14
CA GLU A 388 12.08 -27.48 8.71
C GLU A 388 12.32 -28.63 9.72
N LYS A 389 11.80 -28.51 10.95
CA LYS A 389 12.09 -29.40 12.09
C LYS A 389 13.60 -29.55 12.31
N ASP A 390 14.31 -28.42 12.29
CA ASP A 390 15.76 -28.36 12.44
C ASP A 390 16.18 -28.88 13.84
N GLU A 391 16.94 -29.98 13.88
CA GLU A 391 17.30 -30.71 15.11
C GLU A 391 18.04 -29.82 16.11
N GLU A 392 18.97 -28.97 15.65
CA GLU A 392 19.79 -28.13 16.52
C GLU A 392 18.91 -27.12 17.30
N TYR A 393 17.94 -26.53 16.62
CA TYR A 393 17.01 -25.59 17.24
C TYR A 393 16.01 -26.29 18.18
N LEU A 394 15.53 -27.48 17.81
CA LEU A 394 14.65 -28.27 18.66
C LEU A 394 15.36 -28.72 19.94
N GLU A 395 16.59 -29.22 19.84
CA GLU A 395 17.42 -29.54 21.01
C GLU A 395 17.68 -28.31 21.90
N CYS A 396 17.91 -27.14 21.30
CA CYS A 396 18.04 -25.89 22.04
C CYS A 396 16.78 -25.55 22.85
N LEU A 397 15.60 -25.72 22.24
CA LEU A 397 14.32 -25.51 22.90
C LEU A 397 14.10 -26.52 24.03
N GLU A 398 14.34 -27.81 23.78
CA GLU A 398 14.23 -28.87 24.79
C GLU A 398 15.14 -28.62 25.97
N LYS A 399 16.40 -28.27 25.73
CA LYS A 399 17.38 -27.95 26.76
C LYS A 399 16.87 -26.81 27.64
N ARG A 400 16.37 -25.72 27.03
CA ARG A 400 15.86 -24.58 27.79
C ARG A 400 14.61 -24.94 28.60
N ILE A 401 13.69 -25.74 28.04
CA ILE A 401 12.53 -26.25 28.77
C ILE A 401 12.98 -27.10 29.96
N CYS A 402 13.99 -27.95 29.79
CA CYS A 402 14.52 -28.79 30.86
C CYS A 402 15.16 -27.97 31.99
N GLU A 403 15.94 -26.94 31.65
CA GLU A 403 16.56 -26.01 32.61
C GLU A 403 15.49 -25.30 33.47
N GLU A 404 14.38 -24.86 32.89
CA GLU A 404 13.29 -24.21 33.65
C GLU A 404 12.41 -25.23 34.41
N LYS A 405 12.21 -26.45 33.88
CA LYS A 405 11.51 -27.55 34.60
C LYS A 405 12.23 -27.96 35.88
N GLN A 406 13.56 -27.94 35.89
CA GLN A 406 14.35 -28.24 37.09
C GLN A 406 14.05 -27.25 38.24
N ARG A 407 13.63 -26.02 37.92
CA ARG A 407 13.23 -25.02 38.93
C ARG A 407 11.83 -25.23 39.50
N THR A 408 11.04 -26.17 38.95
CA THR A 408 9.60 -26.31 39.24
C THR A 408 9.17 -27.68 39.80
N ASN A 409 10.10 -28.46 40.37
CA ASN A 409 9.81 -29.81 40.92
C ASN A 409 9.10 -30.75 39.91
N GLY A 410 9.41 -30.64 38.61
CA GLY A 410 9.08 -31.68 37.63
C GLY A 410 7.61 -31.74 37.17
N GLN A 411 6.94 -30.59 36.98
CA GLN A 411 5.62 -30.56 36.33
C GLN A 411 5.60 -31.35 35.00
N ALA A 412 4.57 -32.19 34.82
CA ALA A 412 4.40 -33.05 33.65
C ALA A 412 4.20 -32.26 32.33
N SER A 413 3.57 -31.08 32.42
CA SER A 413 3.38 -30.15 31.30
C SER A 413 4.05 -28.81 31.61
N PHE A 414 4.86 -28.30 30.67
CA PHE A 414 5.56 -27.04 30.85
C PHE A 414 5.06 -25.98 29.86
N PRO A 415 4.75 -24.76 30.32
CA PRO A 415 4.16 -23.72 29.47
C PRO A 415 5.21 -23.09 28.55
N VAL A 416 4.90 -23.06 27.26
CA VAL A 416 5.68 -22.37 26.23
C VAL A 416 4.79 -21.31 25.61
N TYR A 417 5.21 -20.05 25.70
CA TYR A 417 4.54 -18.93 25.07
C TYR A 417 5.28 -18.56 23.79
N VAL A 418 4.56 -18.33 22.71
CA VAL A 418 5.15 -18.02 21.40
C VAL A 418 4.76 -16.61 20.99
N VAL A 419 5.75 -15.82 20.59
CA VAL A 419 5.57 -14.44 20.15
C VAL A 419 6.15 -14.24 18.75
N CYS A 420 5.47 -13.41 17.95
CA CYS A 420 5.99 -12.87 16.70
C CYS A 420 5.65 -11.37 16.62
N LYS A 421 5.79 -10.73 15.45
CA LYS A 421 5.47 -9.30 15.29
C LYS A 421 4.02 -8.97 15.64
N LEU A 422 3.06 -9.67 15.01
CA LEU A 422 1.61 -9.35 15.06
C LEU A 422 0.73 -10.49 15.62
N GLY A 423 1.32 -11.58 16.08
CA GLY A 423 0.56 -12.75 16.55
C GLY A 423 0.03 -13.66 15.44
N ASN A 424 0.57 -13.58 14.22
CA ASN A 424 0.18 -14.43 13.08
C ASN A 424 1.07 -15.68 12.99
N ASP A 425 2.37 -15.50 12.82
CA ASP A 425 3.33 -16.61 12.69
C ASP A 425 3.50 -17.40 13.98
N SER A 426 3.29 -16.75 15.14
CA SER A 426 3.23 -17.44 16.43
C SER A 426 2.08 -18.46 16.50
N GLN A 427 0.97 -18.25 15.77
CA GLN A 427 -0.10 -19.24 15.70
C GLN A 427 0.31 -20.48 14.88
N LYS A 428 1.06 -20.28 13.79
CA LYS A 428 1.61 -21.39 12.98
C LYS A 428 2.62 -22.19 13.79
N ALA A 429 3.55 -21.50 14.47
CA ALA A 429 4.53 -22.12 15.36
C ALA A 429 3.88 -22.96 16.47
N VAL A 430 2.82 -22.47 17.12
CA VAL A 430 2.10 -23.26 18.13
C VAL A 430 1.49 -24.53 17.54
N ARG A 431 0.94 -24.51 16.32
CA ARG A 431 0.45 -25.74 15.68
C ARG A 431 1.58 -26.74 15.45
N ILE A 432 2.72 -26.28 14.94
CA ILE A 432 3.90 -27.14 14.74
C ILE A 432 4.33 -27.76 16.06
N LEU A 433 4.46 -26.96 17.13
CA LEU A 433 4.83 -27.44 18.47
C LEU A 433 3.82 -28.45 19.04
N GLN A 434 2.53 -28.31 18.74
CA GLN A 434 1.47 -29.24 19.16
C GLN A 434 1.49 -30.55 18.38
N GLU A 435 2.05 -30.57 17.17
CA GLU A 435 2.18 -31.74 16.30
C GLU A 435 3.48 -32.52 16.54
N LEU A 436 4.44 -31.97 17.29
CA LEU A 436 5.70 -32.65 17.61
C LEU A 436 5.48 -33.88 18.52
N PRO A 437 6.24 -34.97 18.33
CA PRO A 437 6.11 -36.19 19.12
C PRO A 437 6.32 -35.96 20.62
N VAL A 438 5.47 -36.57 21.45
CA VAL A 438 5.57 -36.52 22.93
C VAL A 438 6.91 -37.03 23.47
N LYS A 439 7.61 -37.89 22.70
CA LYS A 439 8.93 -38.45 23.07
C LYS A 439 10.07 -37.42 23.01
N GLU A 440 9.95 -36.38 22.18
CA GLU A 440 10.96 -35.33 22.01
C GLU A 440 10.71 -34.22 23.05
N PHE A 441 9.48 -33.72 23.16
CA PHE A 441 9.21 -32.50 23.95
C PHE A 441 8.47 -32.68 25.29
N GLY A 442 8.02 -33.90 25.64
CA GLY A 442 7.04 -34.08 26.72
C GLY A 442 5.71 -33.35 26.40
N SER A 443 4.77 -33.27 27.35
CA SER A 443 3.52 -32.52 27.10
C SER A 443 3.74 -30.99 27.14
N VAL A 444 4.18 -30.39 26.04
CA VAL A 444 4.33 -28.93 25.95
C VAL A 444 2.97 -28.27 25.82
N LEU A 445 2.69 -27.31 26.72
CA LEU A 445 1.49 -26.48 26.62
C LEU A 445 1.85 -25.19 25.87
N ALA A 446 1.84 -25.25 24.54
CA ALA A 446 2.16 -24.12 23.68
C ALA A 446 0.96 -23.17 23.54
N LYS A 447 1.19 -21.86 23.74
CA LYS A 447 0.20 -20.79 23.49
C LYS A 447 0.82 -19.61 22.76
N ASP A 448 0.08 -18.97 21.85
CA ASP A 448 0.57 -17.75 21.20
C ASP A 448 0.18 -16.50 22.00
N ILE A 449 1.01 -15.45 21.91
CA ILE A 449 0.69 -14.13 22.44
C ILE A 449 -0.12 -13.34 21.39
N LYS A 450 -1.38 -13.05 21.72
CA LYS A 450 -2.31 -12.30 20.85
C LYS A 450 -1.76 -10.92 20.51
N GLY A 451 -1.66 -10.63 19.21
CA GLY A 451 -1.17 -9.35 18.70
C GLY A 451 0.35 -9.18 18.75
N GLY A 452 1.09 -10.18 19.25
CA GLY A 452 2.55 -10.21 19.23
C GLY A 452 3.22 -9.04 19.95
N LEU A 453 4.40 -8.67 19.47
CA LEU A 453 5.18 -7.55 20.02
C LEU A 453 4.54 -6.18 19.77
N MET A 454 3.74 -6.01 18.72
CA MET A 454 3.03 -4.74 18.50
C MET A 454 1.94 -4.50 19.56
N ALA A 455 1.25 -5.57 19.98
CA ALA A 455 0.35 -5.48 21.13
C ALA A 455 1.11 -5.25 22.45
N TRP A 456 2.29 -5.84 22.61
CA TRP A 456 3.15 -5.58 23.76
C TRP A 456 3.56 -4.11 23.84
N ALA A 457 4.06 -3.56 22.74
CA ALA A 457 4.48 -2.17 22.65
C ALA A 457 3.33 -1.19 22.93
N SER A 458 2.15 -1.45 22.35
CA SER A 458 1.01 -0.54 22.52
C SER A 458 0.38 -0.58 23.92
N LYS A 459 0.41 -1.73 24.62
CA LYS A 459 -0.36 -1.94 25.85
C LYS A 459 0.45 -2.15 27.11
N ILE A 460 1.67 -2.67 27.00
CA ILE A 460 2.50 -3.06 28.15
C ILE A 460 3.69 -2.12 28.30
N ASP A 461 4.41 -1.89 27.20
CA ASP A 461 5.62 -1.07 27.20
C ASP A 461 5.65 -0.13 25.99
N PRO A 462 5.09 1.09 26.11
CA PRO A 462 5.12 2.11 25.05
C PRO A 462 6.52 2.54 24.61
N THR A 463 7.56 2.21 25.38
CA THR A 463 8.96 2.49 25.00
C THR A 463 9.54 1.39 24.11
N PHE A 464 8.89 0.23 24.03
CA PHE A 464 9.31 -0.85 23.13
C PHE A 464 9.14 -0.41 21.66
N PRO A 465 10.17 -0.60 20.80
CA PRO A 465 10.11 -0.16 19.41
C PRO A 465 8.95 -0.78 18.61
N GLN A 466 8.22 0.07 17.88
CA GLN A 466 7.19 -0.33 16.91
C GLN A 466 7.74 -0.19 15.49
N TYR A 467 7.44 -1.14 14.61
CA TYR A 467 7.95 -1.19 13.23
C TYR A 467 6.99 -1.88 12.27
#